data_AF-A0A7V2Y8I2-F1
#
_entry.id   AF-A0A7V2Y8I2-F1
#
_cell.length_a   1.000
_cell.length_b   1.000
_cell.length_c   1.000
_cell.angle_alpha   90.00
_cell.angle_beta   90.00
_cell.angle_gamma   90.00
#
_symmetry.space_group_name_H-M   'P 1'
#
loop_
_entity.id
_entity.type
_entity.pdbx_description
1 polymer ?
#
loop_
_entity_poly.entity_id
_entity_poly.type
_entity_poly.pdbx_seq_one_letter_code
_entity_poly.pdbx_strand_id
1 'polypeptide(L)'
;MELLLRLKSFPVAFKMLEKKEQLNQIPFMRRLGHKSTLCQMINLVRNFDWTVGADAGDFLSPVCASIIGLQEIPEIYKDGTFRSIVWVKTKEDARRYEASIPRLPLGKYEAVAMAPLVYNPFQPDMVLIYANPAQMILLINALQFEDYEVMQFFCVGESSCSDVIARSYLTGKPHLSIPCYGERRYGHAQDEDLVMAIPASMMQKALKGLEVLYRRGVRYPISYAGAEQDVSQAFPLAYSGIQELEALRGKDNRLLLGVTGGIASGKTTVANMLAELGAHIVDFDLIARKVVEPGQPALREIVDYFGTQVLQEDGTLDRKKLSEIVFRDMEKRKKLESFIHPRMGQEVLRQVNELAGKDPEAVIQMVVPLMIELNLQYQCHKLLVVYVPQEVQLQRLMERDKITRDQAMAMLKAQLPIEEKLGYADFVIRNDGPLEETRKQVRELWARLKEIQSHGKAEK
;
A
#
# COMPACT_ATOMS: atom_id res chain seq x y z
N MET A 1 5.79 1.17 -11.86
CA MET A 1 6.45 2.18 -10.99
C MET A 1 6.41 3.57 -11.61
N GLU A 2 6.90 3.74 -12.84
CA GLU A 2 6.94 5.04 -13.54
C GLU A 2 5.58 5.73 -13.61
N LEU A 3 4.49 4.99 -13.91
CA LEU A 3 3.13 5.55 -13.91
C LEU A 3 2.64 5.99 -12.52
N LEU A 4 3.06 5.29 -11.45
CA LEU A 4 2.58 5.51 -10.08
C LEU A 4 3.35 6.62 -9.36
N LEU A 5 4.67 6.70 -9.60
CA LEU A 5 5.56 7.66 -8.96
C LEU A 5 5.99 8.82 -9.86
N ARG A 6 5.84 8.72 -11.19
CA ARG A 6 6.30 9.73 -12.16
C ARG A 6 7.77 10.10 -11.95
N LEU A 7 8.64 9.09 -11.91
CA LEU A 7 10.08 9.27 -11.71
C LEU A 7 10.68 10.13 -12.83
N LYS A 8 11.65 10.99 -12.47
CA LYS A 8 12.34 11.88 -13.43
C LYS A 8 13.45 11.17 -14.22
N SER A 9 13.89 10.00 -13.77
CA SER A 9 14.99 9.23 -14.35
C SER A 9 14.71 7.72 -14.25
N PHE A 10 15.35 6.91 -15.08
CA PHE A 10 15.13 5.47 -15.10
C PHE A 10 15.56 4.80 -13.78
N PRO A 11 14.79 3.84 -13.25
CA PRO A 11 15.28 2.89 -12.26
C PRO A 11 16.48 2.12 -12.81
N VAL A 12 17.54 1.99 -12.02
CA VAL A 12 18.81 1.38 -12.44
C VAL A 12 18.84 -0.06 -11.97
N ALA A 13 18.76 -1.01 -12.90
CA ALA A 13 19.09 -2.41 -12.64
C ALA A 13 20.59 -2.52 -12.34
N PHE A 14 20.96 -3.05 -11.18
CA PHE A 14 22.34 -3.18 -10.72
C PHE A 14 22.69 -4.66 -10.53
N LYS A 15 23.81 -5.09 -11.12
CA LYS A 15 24.26 -6.49 -11.09
C LYS A 15 25.75 -6.60 -10.83
N MET A 16 26.13 -7.37 -9.82
CA MET A 16 27.50 -7.82 -9.62
C MET A 16 27.76 -9.09 -10.45
N LEU A 17 28.95 -9.19 -11.03
CA LEU A 17 29.35 -10.27 -11.90
C LEU A 17 30.55 -11.00 -11.30
N GLU A 18 30.45 -12.33 -11.19
CA GLU A 18 31.51 -13.16 -10.64
C GLU A 18 32.74 -13.16 -11.55
N LYS A 19 32.54 -13.03 -12.87
CA LYS A 19 33.60 -12.98 -13.88
C LYS A 19 33.42 -11.77 -14.79
N LYS A 20 34.51 -11.04 -15.05
CA LYS A 20 34.46 -9.84 -15.90
C LYS A 20 34.05 -10.15 -17.35
N GLU A 21 34.31 -11.36 -17.84
CA GLU A 21 33.95 -11.78 -19.20
C GLU A 21 32.43 -11.80 -19.43
N GLN A 22 31.63 -11.89 -18.36
CA GLN A 22 30.16 -11.83 -18.44
C GLN A 22 29.66 -10.48 -18.97
N LEU A 23 30.47 -9.41 -18.86
CA LEU A 23 30.14 -8.12 -19.47
C LEU A 23 29.92 -8.22 -20.99
N ASN A 24 30.66 -9.10 -21.67
CA ASN A 24 30.57 -9.27 -23.12
C ASN A 24 29.27 -9.97 -23.57
N GLN A 25 28.53 -10.54 -22.63
CA GLN A 25 27.28 -11.26 -22.89
C GLN A 25 26.05 -10.36 -22.70
N ILE A 26 26.22 -9.18 -22.10
CA ILE A 26 25.12 -8.27 -21.83
C ILE A 26 24.83 -7.42 -23.08
N PRO A 27 23.57 -7.41 -23.57
CA PRO A 27 23.20 -6.62 -24.74
C PRO A 27 23.49 -5.12 -24.55
N PHE A 28 23.95 -4.47 -25.62
CA PHE A 28 24.21 -3.02 -25.66
C PHE A 28 25.22 -2.52 -24.60
N MET A 29 26.05 -3.41 -24.06
CA MET A 29 27.08 -3.09 -23.06
C MET A 29 28.06 -2.03 -23.57
N ARG A 30 28.19 -0.93 -22.81
CA ARG A 30 29.17 0.13 -23.04
C ARG A 30 30.22 0.14 -21.94
N ARG A 31 31.49 0.12 -22.34
CA ARG A 31 32.65 0.38 -21.48
C ARG A 31 33.14 1.81 -21.76
N LEU A 32 33.41 2.58 -20.71
CA LEU A 32 33.95 3.93 -20.89
C LEU A 32 35.42 3.86 -21.29
N GLY A 33 35.82 4.65 -22.30
CA GLY A 33 37.21 4.74 -22.74
C GLY A 33 38.13 5.52 -21.78
N HIS A 34 37.63 5.90 -20.60
CA HIS A 34 38.36 6.63 -19.56
C HIS A 34 37.89 6.15 -18.19
N LYS A 35 38.70 6.41 -17.16
CA LYS A 35 38.34 6.06 -15.78
C LYS A 35 37.17 6.92 -15.28
N SER A 36 36.24 6.29 -14.58
CA SER A 36 35.02 6.94 -14.09
C SER A 36 34.75 6.68 -12.62
N THR A 37 33.84 7.45 -12.03
CA THR A 37 33.28 7.16 -10.70
C THR A 37 32.05 6.28 -10.84
N LEU A 38 31.71 5.52 -9.78
CA LEU A 38 30.48 4.74 -9.75
C LEU A 38 29.23 5.62 -9.97
N CYS A 39 29.23 6.83 -9.42
CA CYS A 39 28.12 7.78 -9.57
C CYS A 39 27.95 8.27 -11.01
N GLN A 40 29.03 8.46 -11.78
CA GLN A 40 28.96 8.78 -13.21
C GLN A 40 28.33 7.64 -14.01
N MET A 41 28.69 6.39 -13.71
CA MET A 41 28.10 5.23 -14.38
C MET A 41 26.60 5.14 -14.10
N ILE A 42 26.18 5.32 -12.84
CA ILE A 42 24.76 5.36 -12.47
C ILE A 42 24.03 6.49 -13.21
N ASN A 43 24.66 7.66 -13.35
CA ASN A 43 24.10 8.79 -14.10
C ASN A 43 23.86 8.47 -15.58
N LEU A 44 24.84 7.84 -16.25
CA LEU A 44 24.71 7.39 -17.63
C LEU A 44 23.53 6.45 -17.84
N VAL A 45 23.26 5.60 -16.86
CA VAL A 45 22.12 4.70 -16.89
C VAL A 45 20.82 5.48 -16.72
N ARG A 46 20.69 6.23 -15.62
CA ARG A 46 19.40 6.84 -15.22
C ARG A 46 18.95 7.98 -16.15
N ASN A 47 19.88 8.71 -16.75
CA ASN A 47 19.59 9.93 -17.52
C ASN A 47 19.94 9.83 -19.02
N PHE A 48 20.82 8.90 -19.42
CA PHE A 48 21.25 8.77 -20.81
C PHE A 48 20.87 7.44 -21.44
N ASP A 49 20.17 6.55 -20.72
CA ASP A 49 19.71 5.28 -21.24
C ASP A 49 20.87 4.38 -21.72
N TRP A 50 21.92 4.29 -20.91
CA TRP A 50 23.07 3.44 -21.21
C TRP A 50 23.08 2.18 -20.37
N THR A 51 23.30 1.04 -21.03
CA THR A 51 23.84 -0.15 -20.38
C THR A 51 25.35 0.03 -20.26
N VAL A 52 25.85 0.05 -19.03
CA VAL A 52 27.28 0.27 -18.73
C VAL A 52 27.81 -0.84 -17.83
N GLY A 53 29.11 -1.08 -17.92
CA GLY A 53 29.79 -2.03 -17.05
C GLY A 53 31.21 -1.61 -16.74
N ALA A 54 31.75 -2.13 -15.66
CA ALA A 54 33.11 -1.84 -15.22
C ALA A 54 33.71 -3.01 -14.44
N ASP A 55 35.02 -3.18 -14.55
CA ASP A 55 35.85 -3.91 -13.60
C ASP A 55 36.67 -2.93 -12.74
N ALA A 56 37.49 -3.44 -11.81
CA ALA A 56 38.28 -2.61 -10.91
C ALA A 56 39.15 -1.56 -11.62
N GLY A 57 39.64 -1.85 -12.83
CA GLY A 57 40.55 -0.99 -13.59
C GLY A 57 39.88 0.26 -14.19
N ASP A 58 38.57 0.25 -14.38
CA ASP A 58 37.82 1.37 -14.96
C ASP A 58 37.50 2.47 -13.94
N PHE A 59 37.73 2.24 -12.65
CA PHE A 59 37.42 3.22 -11.61
C PHE A 59 38.54 4.25 -11.43
N LEU A 60 38.16 5.52 -11.29
CA LEU A 60 39.07 6.65 -11.09
C LEU A 60 39.87 6.54 -9.78
N SER A 61 39.23 6.06 -8.73
CA SER A 61 39.79 5.94 -7.38
C SER A 61 39.45 4.57 -6.79
N PRO A 62 40.34 4.00 -5.96
CA PRO A 62 40.08 2.71 -5.35
C PRO A 62 38.89 2.70 -4.40
N VAL A 63 38.45 3.87 -3.93
CA VAL A 63 37.27 4.02 -3.07
C VAL A 63 36.03 3.41 -3.71
N CYS A 64 35.72 3.77 -4.97
CA CYS A 64 34.53 3.28 -5.66
C CYS A 64 34.53 1.76 -5.80
N ALA A 65 35.61 1.21 -6.36
CA ALA A 65 35.76 -0.23 -6.56
C ALA A 65 35.76 -1.01 -5.23
N SER A 66 36.30 -0.42 -4.15
CA SER A 66 36.30 -1.07 -2.83
C SER A 66 34.90 -1.18 -2.20
N ILE A 67 34.02 -0.20 -2.43
CA ILE A 67 32.65 -0.22 -1.88
C ILE A 67 31.87 -1.41 -2.43
N ILE A 68 32.03 -1.69 -3.72
CA ILE A 68 31.37 -2.81 -4.41
C ILE A 68 32.23 -4.09 -4.45
N GLY A 69 33.30 -4.17 -3.66
CA GLY A 69 34.04 -5.41 -3.42
C GLY A 69 34.93 -5.89 -4.58
N LEU A 70 35.24 -5.02 -5.54
CA LEU A 70 36.08 -5.37 -6.70
C LEU A 70 37.58 -5.31 -6.40
N GLN A 71 37.99 -4.57 -5.37
CA GLN A 71 39.37 -4.54 -4.89
C GLN A 71 39.45 -4.06 -3.44
N GLU A 72 40.56 -4.34 -2.77
CA GLU A 72 40.81 -3.84 -1.43
C GLU A 72 41.08 -2.32 -1.42
N ILE A 73 40.65 -1.63 -0.36
CA ILE A 73 41.02 -0.23 -0.15
C ILE A 73 42.48 -0.14 0.34
N PRO A 74 43.33 0.70 -0.27
CA PRO A 74 44.73 0.85 0.17
C PRO A 74 44.89 1.38 1.60
N GLU A 75 45.99 1.03 2.27
CA GLU A 75 46.25 1.37 3.68
C GLU A 75 46.24 2.89 3.97
N ILE A 76 46.65 3.73 3.01
CA ILE A 76 46.63 5.20 3.15
C ILE A 76 45.22 5.79 3.32
N TYR A 77 44.18 5.02 3.02
CA TYR A 77 42.79 5.38 3.35
C TYR A 77 42.42 4.90 4.75
N LYS A 78 42.92 3.73 5.17
CA LYS A 78 42.64 3.10 6.46
C LYS A 78 43.39 3.75 7.62
N ASP A 79 44.56 4.33 7.39
CA ASP A 79 45.36 5.01 8.42
C ASP A 79 44.78 6.39 8.84
N GLY A 80 43.73 6.85 8.15
CA GLY A 80 43.04 8.11 8.38
C GLY A 80 43.65 9.32 7.67
N THR A 81 44.76 9.17 6.95
CA THR A 81 45.43 10.28 6.27
C THR A 81 44.49 10.92 5.25
N PHE A 82 43.89 10.14 4.35
CA PHE A 82 43.04 10.68 3.29
C PHE A 82 41.81 11.44 3.81
N ARG A 83 41.04 10.85 4.73
CA ARG A 83 39.79 11.48 5.24
C ARG A 83 40.09 12.71 6.08
N SER A 84 41.23 12.76 6.79
CA SER A 84 41.61 13.93 7.60
C SER A 84 41.97 15.17 6.78
N ILE A 85 42.29 15.01 5.49
CA ILE A 85 42.62 16.14 4.61
C ILE A 85 41.35 16.92 4.22
N VAL A 86 40.21 16.22 4.10
CA VAL A 86 39.01 16.77 3.44
C VAL A 86 37.79 16.79 4.36
N TRP A 87 37.55 15.72 5.12
CA TRP A 87 36.22 15.46 5.70
C TRP A 87 36.17 15.59 7.21
N VAL A 88 37.26 15.32 7.92
CA VAL A 88 37.29 15.33 9.38
C VAL A 88 38.59 15.93 9.90
N LYS A 89 38.56 16.47 11.11
CA LYS A 89 39.67 17.27 11.65
C LYS A 89 40.90 16.43 12.01
N THR A 90 40.70 15.20 12.48
CA THR A 90 41.80 14.38 13.02
C THR A 90 41.94 13.06 12.28
N LYS A 91 43.16 12.49 12.27
CA LYS A 91 43.39 11.13 11.74
C LYS A 91 42.63 10.07 12.53
N GLU A 92 42.32 10.32 13.80
CA GLU A 92 41.52 9.41 14.62
C GLU A 92 40.05 9.39 14.16
N ASP A 93 39.45 10.56 13.94
CA ASP A 93 38.11 10.67 13.35
C ASP A 93 38.08 10.06 11.95
N ALA A 94 39.16 10.22 11.18
CA ALA A 94 39.29 9.68 9.85
C ALA A 94 39.35 8.15 9.83
N ARG A 95 40.00 7.53 10.82
CA ARG A 95 39.98 6.07 10.99
C ARG A 95 38.58 5.57 11.37
N ARG A 96 37.90 6.27 12.29
CA ARG A 96 36.49 5.97 12.63
C ARG A 96 35.57 6.09 11.42
N TYR A 97 35.76 7.16 10.64
CA TYR A 97 35.06 7.38 9.38
C TYR A 97 35.25 6.15 8.48
N GLU A 98 36.48 5.84 8.09
CA GLU A 98 36.74 4.83 7.04
C GLU A 98 36.30 3.42 7.48
N ALA A 99 36.40 3.11 8.77
CA ALA A 99 35.92 1.88 9.38
C ALA A 99 34.40 1.74 9.40
N SER A 100 33.66 2.87 9.39
CA SER A 100 32.19 2.87 9.42
C SER A 100 31.53 2.60 8.08
N ILE A 101 32.29 2.63 6.97
CA ILE A 101 31.81 2.44 5.59
C ILE A 101 31.64 0.93 5.29
N PRO A 102 30.40 0.43 5.08
CA PRO A 102 30.19 -0.95 4.64
C PRO A 102 30.76 -1.20 3.24
N ARG A 103 31.28 -2.40 2.99
CA ARG A 103 31.81 -2.80 1.69
C ARG A 103 31.34 -4.20 1.35
N LEU A 104 31.14 -4.49 0.07
CA LEU A 104 30.89 -5.84 -0.39
C LEU A 104 32.11 -6.74 -0.12
N PRO A 105 31.91 -8.04 0.13
CA PRO A 105 33.01 -8.99 0.32
C PRO A 105 33.93 -9.05 -0.91
N LEU A 106 35.24 -9.13 -0.65
CA LEU A 106 36.26 -9.30 -1.69
C LEU A 106 36.26 -10.73 -2.26
N GLY A 107 36.80 -10.89 -3.46
CA GLY A 107 37.08 -12.20 -4.06
C GLY A 107 35.87 -12.92 -4.65
N LYS A 108 34.66 -12.33 -4.53
CA LYS A 108 33.44 -12.89 -5.12
C LYS A 108 33.12 -12.35 -6.52
N TYR A 109 33.43 -11.08 -6.77
CA TYR A 109 33.04 -10.40 -7.99
C TYR A 109 34.23 -9.72 -8.66
N GLU A 110 34.23 -9.75 -9.98
CA GLU A 110 35.26 -9.13 -10.83
C GLU A 110 34.75 -7.92 -11.60
N ALA A 111 33.43 -7.78 -11.74
CA ALA A 111 32.82 -6.67 -12.46
C ALA A 111 31.42 -6.29 -11.93
N VAL A 112 30.95 -5.14 -12.38
CA VAL A 112 29.59 -4.64 -12.17
C VAL A 112 28.97 -4.26 -13.52
N ALA A 113 27.67 -4.52 -13.68
CA ALA A 113 26.86 -4.08 -14.79
C ALA A 113 25.65 -3.30 -14.29
N MET A 114 25.29 -2.25 -15.02
CA MET A 114 24.13 -1.41 -14.74
C MET A 114 23.39 -1.07 -16.02
N ALA A 115 22.06 -1.04 -15.95
CA ALA A 115 21.23 -0.69 -17.11
C ALA A 115 19.86 -0.16 -16.68
N PRO A 116 19.12 0.53 -17.57
CA PRO A 116 17.76 0.94 -17.25
C PRO A 116 16.88 -0.29 -17.12
N LEU A 117 16.14 -0.39 -16.02
CA LEU A 117 15.37 -1.58 -15.67
C LEU A 117 14.35 -1.98 -16.75
N VAL A 118 13.81 -0.98 -17.46
CA VAL A 118 12.80 -1.17 -18.52
C VAL A 118 13.25 -2.08 -19.66
N TYR A 119 14.56 -2.15 -19.95
CA TYR A 119 15.10 -3.01 -21.01
C TYR A 119 15.37 -4.45 -20.59
N ASN A 120 15.28 -4.75 -19.28
CA ASN A 120 15.53 -6.06 -18.71
C ASN A 120 16.77 -6.81 -19.30
N PRO A 121 17.96 -6.19 -19.35
CA PRO A 121 19.11 -6.79 -20.03
C PRO A 121 19.76 -7.94 -19.25
N PHE A 122 19.46 -8.04 -17.96
CA PHE A 122 19.89 -9.11 -17.06
C PHE A 122 18.98 -9.15 -15.83
N GLN A 123 19.03 -10.23 -15.06
CA GLN A 123 18.39 -10.29 -13.75
C GLN A 123 19.22 -9.51 -12.71
N PRO A 124 18.73 -8.37 -12.17
CA PRO A 124 19.49 -7.56 -11.24
C PRO A 124 19.60 -8.22 -9.86
N ASP A 125 20.63 -7.84 -9.09
CA ASP A 125 20.69 -8.15 -7.66
C ASP A 125 19.84 -7.15 -6.86
N MET A 126 19.83 -5.89 -7.32
CA MET A 126 19.04 -4.80 -6.75
C MET A 126 18.69 -3.76 -7.80
N VAL A 127 17.73 -2.90 -7.47
CA VAL A 127 17.33 -1.74 -8.29
C VAL A 127 17.60 -0.48 -7.50
N LEU A 128 18.32 0.47 -8.11
CA LEU A 128 18.52 1.81 -7.54
C LEU A 128 17.45 2.74 -8.09
N ILE A 129 16.75 3.43 -7.18
CA ILE A 129 15.71 4.40 -7.50
C ILE A 129 16.16 5.75 -6.99
N TYR A 130 16.18 6.74 -7.88
CA TYR A 130 16.36 8.13 -7.53
C TYR A 130 15.02 8.85 -7.62
N ALA A 131 14.63 9.52 -6.55
CA ALA A 131 13.32 10.15 -6.43
C ALA A 131 13.35 11.25 -5.35
N ASN A 132 12.38 12.16 -5.41
CA ASN A 132 12.24 13.19 -4.38
C ASN A 132 11.64 12.64 -3.07
N PRO A 133 11.65 13.40 -1.95
CA PRO A 133 11.14 12.92 -0.67
C PRO A 133 9.66 12.48 -0.71
N ALA A 134 8.82 13.15 -1.51
CA ALA A 134 7.41 12.80 -1.66
C ALA A 134 7.21 11.46 -2.37
N GLN A 135 8.06 11.14 -3.34
CA GLN A 135 8.07 9.82 -4.00
C GLN A 135 8.65 8.75 -3.07
N MET A 136 9.70 9.07 -2.30
CA MET A 136 10.33 8.13 -1.37
C MET A 136 9.41 7.71 -0.24
N ILE A 137 8.63 8.63 0.35
CA ILE A 137 7.71 8.26 1.43
C ILE A 137 6.61 7.30 0.94
N LEU A 138 6.14 7.47 -0.30
CA LEU A 138 5.18 6.54 -0.91
C LEU A 138 5.81 5.17 -1.16
N LEU A 139 7.07 5.12 -1.58
CA LEU A 139 7.81 3.89 -1.79
C LEU A 139 8.12 3.15 -0.48
N ILE A 140 8.46 3.89 0.58
CA ILE A 140 8.62 3.35 1.95
C ILE A 140 7.30 2.74 2.43
N ASN A 141 6.20 3.50 2.37
CA ASN A 141 4.89 3.01 2.78
C ASN A 141 4.45 1.79 1.96
N ALA A 142 4.81 1.73 0.67
CA ALA A 142 4.53 0.58 -0.17
C ALA A 142 5.30 -0.67 0.25
N LEU A 143 6.59 -0.52 0.57
CA LEU A 143 7.42 -1.62 1.07
C LEU A 143 7.00 -2.08 2.47
N GLN A 144 6.43 -1.19 3.28
CA GLN A 144 5.92 -1.47 4.63
C GLN A 144 4.46 -1.96 4.65
N PHE A 145 3.78 -1.95 3.51
CA PHE A 145 2.36 -2.28 3.41
C PHE A 145 2.05 -3.73 3.86
N GLU A 146 2.94 -4.66 3.51
CA GLU A 146 2.94 -6.05 3.98
C GLU A 146 4.19 -6.27 4.85
N ASP A 147 4.11 -7.09 5.90
CA ASP A 147 5.19 -7.33 6.87
C ASP A 147 5.83 -6.04 7.39
N TYR A 148 5.02 -5.21 8.06
CA TYR A 148 5.46 -3.90 8.53
C TYR A 148 6.73 -4.00 9.38
N GLU A 149 7.76 -3.25 8.98
CA GLU A 149 9.00 -3.08 9.72
C GLU A 149 9.44 -1.62 9.63
N VAL A 150 9.95 -1.05 10.73
CA VAL A 150 10.56 0.27 10.73
C VAL A 150 11.85 0.24 9.89
N MET A 151 11.93 1.06 8.86
CA MET A 151 13.16 1.22 8.07
C MET A 151 14.15 2.12 8.80
N GLN A 152 15.41 1.68 8.91
CA GLN A 152 16.50 2.46 9.47
C GLN A 152 17.36 3.01 8.33
N PHE A 153 17.65 4.32 8.38
CA PHE A 153 18.47 4.99 7.39
C PHE A 153 19.83 5.36 7.98
N PHE A 154 20.87 5.18 7.18
CA PHE A 154 22.25 5.47 7.57
C PHE A 154 22.81 6.58 6.68
N CYS A 155 23.64 7.43 7.27
CA CYS A 155 24.37 8.46 6.56
C CYS A 155 25.77 8.52 7.14
N VAL A 156 26.74 8.03 6.38
CA VAL A 156 28.16 8.15 6.71
C VAL A 156 28.70 9.54 6.36
N GLY A 157 27.96 10.33 5.58
CA GLY A 157 28.35 11.63 5.04
C GLY A 157 28.73 11.55 3.56
N GLU A 158 29.93 11.06 3.26
CA GLU A 158 30.39 10.69 1.91
C GLU A 158 30.51 9.19 1.73
N SER A 159 30.19 8.72 0.51
CA SER A 159 30.00 7.30 0.14
C SER A 159 28.55 6.84 0.30
N SER A 160 27.58 7.65 -0.13
CA SER A 160 26.16 7.28 -0.21
C SER A 160 25.92 5.95 -0.94
N CYS A 161 26.73 5.64 -1.96
CA CYS A 161 26.71 4.34 -2.64
C CYS A 161 26.97 3.16 -1.69
N SER A 162 27.78 3.33 -0.65
CA SER A 162 27.97 2.31 0.40
C SER A 162 26.72 2.19 1.28
N ASP A 163 26.14 3.32 1.69
CA ASP A 163 24.93 3.33 2.53
C ASP A 163 23.71 2.73 1.83
N VAL A 164 23.63 2.78 0.50
CA VAL A 164 22.54 2.13 -0.25
C VAL A 164 22.92 0.77 -0.82
N ILE A 165 23.97 0.68 -1.65
CA ILE A 165 24.33 -0.58 -2.36
C ILE A 165 24.91 -1.59 -1.38
N ALA A 166 25.94 -1.22 -0.62
CA ALA A 166 26.63 -2.18 0.22
C ALA A 166 25.75 -2.65 1.39
N ARG A 167 25.02 -1.75 2.04
CA ARG A 167 24.07 -2.14 3.10
C ARG A 167 22.92 -2.99 2.56
N SER A 168 22.35 -2.64 1.40
CA SER A 168 21.27 -3.44 0.81
C SER A 168 21.76 -4.85 0.46
N TYR A 169 22.95 -4.97 -0.12
CA TYR A 169 23.56 -6.27 -0.37
C TYR A 169 23.78 -7.09 0.91
N LEU A 170 24.37 -6.49 1.94
CA LEU A 170 24.74 -7.20 3.18
C LEU A 170 23.54 -7.59 4.03
N THR A 171 22.47 -6.79 4.01
CA THR A 171 21.28 -7.02 4.86
C THR A 171 20.13 -7.71 4.12
N GLY A 172 20.13 -7.71 2.79
CA GLY A 172 18.99 -8.17 2.00
C GLY A 172 17.75 -7.28 2.15
N LYS A 173 17.90 -6.03 2.60
CA LYS A 173 16.81 -5.08 2.84
C LYS A 173 16.94 -3.82 1.98
N PRO A 174 15.86 -3.03 1.81
CA PRO A 174 15.94 -1.73 1.16
C PRO A 174 16.73 -0.75 2.02
N HIS A 175 17.57 0.08 1.41
CA HIS A 175 18.28 1.17 2.08
C HIS A 175 18.15 2.47 1.31
N LEU A 176 17.77 3.54 2.01
CA LEU A 176 17.67 4.90 1.50
C LEU A 176 18.83 5.73 2.06
N SER A 177 19.39 6.62 1.25
CA SER A 177 20.37 7.61 1.70
C SER A 177 20.19 8.94 0.96
N ILE A 178 20.84 9.97 1.51
CA ILE A 178 20.95 11.28 0.88
C ILE A 178 22.19 11.25 -0.02
N PRO A 179 22.08 11.61 -1.31
CA PRO A 179 23.22 11.69 -2.21
C PRO A 179 24.32 12.61 -1.68
N CYS A 180 25.53 12.08 -1.60
CA CYS A 180 26.68 12.79 -1.05
C CYS A 180 27.30 13.77 -2.06
N TYR A 181 28.32 14.53 -1.65
CA TYR A 181 28.95 15.54 -2.50
C TYR A 181 29.47 14.95 -3.80
N GLY A 182 30.15 13.80 -3.75
CA GLY A 182 30.64 13.12 -4.95
C GLY A 182 29.53 12.72 -5.92
N GLU A 183 28.39 12.28 -5.41
CA GLU A 183 27.25 11.87 -6.22
C GLU A 183 26.56 13.06 -6.91
N ARG A 184 26.53 14.22 -6.24
CA ARG A 184 26.05 15.48 -6.83
C ARG A 184 27.02 16.01 -7.88
N ARG A 185 28.30 16.10 -7.53
CA ARG A 185 29.34 16.68 -8.38
C ARG A 185 29.61 15.86 -9.64
N TYR A 186 29.64 14.53 -9.51
CA TYR A 186 30.03 13.65 -10.62
C TYR A 186 28.86 12.85 -11.18
N GLY A 187 27.89 12.46 -10.35
CA GLY A 187 26.70 11.72 -10.75
C GLY A 187 25.48 12.57 -11.09
N HIS A 188 25.57 13.90 -10.97
CA HIS A 188 24.48 14.84 -11.26
C HIS A 188 23.17 14.56 -10.49
N ALA A 189 23.27 14.01 -9.26
CA ALA A 189 22.11 13.95 -8.37
C ALA A 189 21.59 15.36 -8.07
N GLN A 190 20.29 15.57 -8.22
CA GLN A 190 19.63 16.86 -8.03
C GLN A 190 19.44 17.19 -6.53
N ASP A 191 19.20 18.45 -6.20
CA ASP A 191 19.05 18.91 -4.80
C ASP A 191 18.00 18.13 -4.02
N GLU A 192 16.88 17.85 -4.67
CA GLU A 192 15.79 17.05 -4.11
C GLU A 192 15.96 15.53 -4.25
N ASP A 193 16.97 15.04 -4.97
CA ASP A 193 17.15 13.60 -5.15
C ASP A 193 17.51 12.94 -3.82
N LEU A 194 16.78 11.88 -3.50
CA LEU A 194 17.21 10.81 -2.61
C LEU A 194 17.49 9.56 -3.43
N VAL A 195 18.25 8.61 -2.88
CA VAL A 195 18.52 7.33 -3.53
C VAL A 195 18.15 6.17 -2.63
N MET A 196 17.42 5.19 -3.17
CA MET A 196 17.10 3.94 -2.49
C MET A 196 17.59 2.75 -3.32
N ALA A 197 18.32 1.84 -2.69
CA ALA A 197 18.58 0.51 -3.23
C ALA A 197 17.50 -0.46 -2.71
N ILE A 198 16.83 -1.16 -3.61
CA ILE A 198 15.84 -2.19 -3.27
C ILE A 198 16.34 -3.54 -3.81
N PRO A 199 16.46 -4.59 -2.97
CA PRO A 199 16.76 -5.93 -3.45
C PRO A 199 15.79 -6.36 -4.55
N ALA A 200 16.28 -7.00 -5.61
CA ALA A 200 15.43 -7.35 -6.75
C ALA A 200 14.23 -8.23 -6.35
N SER A 201 14.40 -9.09 -5.33
CA SER A 201 13.34 -9.93 -4.75
C SER A 201 12.19 -9.12 -4.13
N MET A 202 12.40 -7.87 -3.74
CA MET A 202 11.39 -7.00 -3.11
C MET A 202 10.71 -6.05 -4.09
N MET A 203 11.11 -6.04 -5.36
CA MET A 203 10.53 -5.13 -6.35
C MET A 203 9.04 -5.39 -6.60
N GLN A 204 8.62 -6.66 -6.60
CA GLN A 204 7.21 -7.02 -6.73
C GLN A 204 6.39 -6.54 -5.52
N LYS A 205 6.94 -6.69 -4.32
CA LYS A 205 6.34 -6.17 -3.07
C LYS A 205 6.17 -4.64 -3.14
N ALA A 206 7.21 -3.92 -3.54
CA ALA A 206 7.15 -2.47 -3.71
C ALA A 206 6.07 -2.03 -4.71
N LEU A 207 5.97 -2.71 -5.87
CA LEU A 207 4.97 -2.41 -6.89
C LEU A 207 3.54 -2.67 -6.39
N LYS A 208 3.30 -3.83 -5.78
CA LYS A 208 1.99 -4.18 -5.22
C LYS A 208 1.57 -3.18 -4.14
N GLY A 209 2.48 -2.82 -3.23
CA GLY A 209 2.24 -1.81 -2.20
C GLY A 209 1.86 -0.45 -2.80
N LEU A 210 2.58 0.01 -3.83
CA LEU A 210 2.25 1.26 -4.52
C LEU A 210 0.87 1.24 -5.18
N GLU A 211 0.48 0.12 -5.81
CA GLU A 211 -0.85 -0.03 -6.40
C GLU A 211 -1.96 0.00 -5.36
N VAL A 212 -1.75 -0.67 -4.22
CA VAL A 212 -2.74 -0.66 -3.13
C VAL A 212 -2.88 0.73 -2.52
N LEU A 213 -1.77 1.41 -2.24
CA LEU A 213 -1.78 2.80 -1.75
C LEU A 213 -2.49 3.73 -2.73
N TYR A 214 -2.22 3.58 -4.04
CA TYR A 214 -2.87 4.37 -5.08
C TYR A 214 -4.40 4.20 -5.05
N ARG A 215 -4.89 2.95 -4.94
CA ARG A 215 -6.34 2.65 -4.82
C ARG A 215 -6.95 3.22 -3.55
N ARG A 216 -6.17 3.35 -2.48
CA ARG A 216 -6.57 3.98 -1.20
C ARG A 216 -6.46 5.51 -1.20
N GLY A 217 -6.11 6.12 -2.33
CA GLY A 217 -5.98 7.58 -2.46
C GLY A 217 -4.62 8.13 -2.01
N VAL A 218 -3.72 7.30 -1.51
CA VAL A 218 -2.34 7.66 -1.15
C VAL A 218 -1.46 7.53 -2.39
N ARG A 219 -1.32 8.62 -3.15
CA ARG A 219 -0.73 8.60 -4.50
C ARG A 219 0.13 9.82 -4.81
N TYR A 220 0.97 9.70 -5.84
CA TYR A 220 1.76 10.81 -6.38
C TYR A 220 1.06 11.46 -7.59
N PRO A 221 1.13 12.81 -7.75
CA PRO A 221 1.66 13.79 -6.80
C PRO A 221 0.79 13.87 -5.54
N ILE A 222 1.44 14.08 -4.39
CA ILE A 222 0.74 14.30 -3.12
C ILE A 222 0.03 15.66 -3.22
N SER A 223 -1.30 15.63 -3.11
CA SER A 223 -2.12 16.85 -3.19
C SER A 223 -2.04 17.61 -1.87
N TYR A 224 -1.77 18.92 -1.94
CA TYR A 224 -1.75 19.79 -0.77
C TYR A 224 -3.15 20.29 -0.47
N ALA A 225 -3.56 20.27 0.81
CA ALA A 225 -4.85 20.83 1.21
C ALA A 225 -4.83 22.38 1.27
N GLY A 226 -3.65 23.01 1.33
CA GLY A 226 -3.51 24.46 1.53
C GLY A 226 -3.56 24.84 3.00
N ALA A 227 -2.69 25.76 3.44
CA ALA A 227 -2.47 26.04 4.86
C ALA A 227 -3.69 26.63 5.59
N GLU A 228 -4.59 27.30 4.86
CA GLU A 228 -5.79 27.95 5.42
C GLU A 228 -7.06 27.10 5.26
N GLN A 229 -6.99 25.95 4.60
CA GLN A 229 -8.16 25.10 4.44
C GLN A 229 -8.47 24.32 5.71
N ASP A 230 -9.76 24.24 6.01
CA ASP A 230 -10.27 23.30 7.00
C ASP A 230 -10.13 21.87 6.45
N VAL A 231 -9.07 21.19 6.89
CA VAL A 231 -8.77 19.83 6.48
C VAL A 231 -9.64 18.79 7.19
N SER A 232 -10.51 19.17 8.14
CA SER A 232 -11.40 18.21 8.82
C SER A 232 -12.32 17.47 7.84
N GLN A 233 -12.74 18.15 6.77
CA GLN A 233 -13.55 17.57 5.69
C GLN A 233 -12.75 16.73 4.70
N ALA A 234 -11.43 16.95 4.61
CA ALA A 234 -10.52 16.21 3.72
C ALA A 234 -9.79 15.06 4.44
N PHE A 235 -9.79 15.07 5.78
CA PHE A 235 -9.26 14.00 6.60
C PHE A 235 -10.09 12.73 6.38
N PRO A 236 -9.47 11.56 6.15
CA PRO A 236 -10.24 10.32 6.07
C PRO A 236 -11.07 10.16 7.35
N LEU A 237 -12.33 9.75 7.23
CA LEU A 237 -13.26 9.60 8.37
C LEU A 237 -12.67 8.72 9.50
N ALA A 238 -11.73 7.84 9.18
CA ALA A 238 -10.97 7.04 10.15
C ALA A 238 -10.12 7.89 11.13
N TYR A 239 -9.79 9.13 10.78
CA TYR A 239 -8.94 10.03 11.55
C TYR A 239 -9.68 11.29 12.09
N SER A 240 -10.72 11.77 11.41
CA SER A 240 -11.51 12.95 11.84
C SER A 240 -12.73 12.61 12.70
N GLY A 241 -13.15 11.33 12.72
CA GLY A 241 -14.43 10.92 13.30
C GLY A 241 -14.37 10.39 14.72
N ILE A 242 -13.41 10.72 15.59
CA ILE A 242 -13.37 10.12 16.95
C ILE A 242 -14.67 10.39 17.72
N GLN A 243 -15.24 11.59 17.66
CA GLN A 243 -16.52 11.91 18.31
C GLN A 243 -17.70 11.18 17.66
N GLU A 244 -17.72 11.06 16.33
CA GLU A 244 -18.75 10.29 15.61
C GLU A 244 -18.62 8.78 15.88
N LEU A 245 -17.40 8.30 16.04
CA LEU A 245 -17.06 6.92 16.41
C LEU A 245 -17.52 6.64 17.83
N GLU A 246 -17.26 7.54 18.78
CA GLU A 246 -17.76 7.46 20.16
C GLU A 246 -19.30 7.52 20.20
N ALA A 247 -19.92 8.36 19.38
CA ALA A 247 -21.37 8.44 19.27
C ALA A 247 -21.98 7.16 18.68
N LEU A 248 -21.32 6.55 17.69
CA LEU A 248 -21.76 5.32 17.05
C LEU A 248 -21.58 4.11 17.97
N ARG A 249 -20.38 3.95 18.53
CA ARG A 249 -20.05 2.87 19.46
C ARG A 249 -20.78 3.00 20.80
N GLY A 250 -21.12 4.22 21.20
CA GLY A 250 -21.78 4.51 22.45
C GLY A 250 -20.84 4.36 23.66
N LYS A 251 -21.33 4.81 24.83
CA LYS A 251 -20.68 4.58 26.13
C LYS A 251 -21.30 3.43 26.92
N ASP A 252 -22.43 2.91 26.42
CA ASP A 252 -23.11 1.73 26.94
C ASP A 252 -22.33 0.44 26.58
N ASN A 253 -22.98 -0.71 26.73
CA ASN A 253 -22.37 -2.03 26.56
C ASN A 253 -22.77 -2.69 25.23
N ARG A 254 -23.28 -1.90 24.26
CA ARG A 254 -23.60 -2.39 22.92
C ARG A 254 -22.34 -2.91 22.24
N LEU A 255 -22.47 -3.95 21.43
CA LEU A 255 -21.36 -4.45 20.62
C LEU A 255 -21.69 -4.33 19.13
N LEU A 256 -20.99 -3.42 18.46
CA LEU A 256 -21.02 -3.30 17.01
C LEU A 256 -20.10 -4.35 16.34
N LEU A 257 -20.71 -5.31 15.65
CA LEU A 257 -20.04 -6.33 14.86
C LEU A 257 -20.15 -5.97 13.37
N GLY A 258 -19.03 -5.68 12.71
CA GLY A 258 -19.00 -5.51 11.27
C GLY A 258 -19.10 -6.86 10.59
N VAL A 259 -20.09 -7.08 9.73
CA VAL A 259 -20.26 -8.33 8.99
C VAL A 259 -19.97 -8.08 7.52
N THR A 260 -18.87 -8.64 7.04
CA THR A 260 -18.44 -8.50 5.65
C THR A 260 -18.08 -9.86 5.04
N GLY A 261 -17.69 -9.85 3.77
CA GLY A 261 -17.45 -11.04 2.97
C GLY A 261 -17.66 -10.73 1.49
N GLY A 262 -17.06 -11.54 0.62
CA GLY A 262 -17.16 -11.32 -0.81
C GLY A 262 -18.56 -11.60 -1.37
N ILE A 263 -18.78 -11.23 -2.63
CA ILE A 263 -20.02 -11.57 -3.34
C ILE A 263 -20.29 -13.09 -3.27
N ALA A 264 -21.56 -13.46 -3.12
CA ALA A 264 -22.00 -14.85 -3.00
C ALA A 264 -21.37 -15.68 -1.85
N SER A 265 -20.74 -15.04 -0.84
CA SER A 265 -20.19 -15.76 0.32
C SER A 265 -21.24 -16.22 1.34
N GLY A 266 -22.50 -15.78 1.20
CA GLY A 266 -23.59 -16.11 2.14
C GLY A 266 -23.62 -15.25 3.40
N LYS A 267 -23.15 -14.00 3.32
CA LYS A 267 -23.27 -13.00 4.40
C LYS A 267 -24.67 -12.93 5.00
N THR A 268 -25.71 -12.84 4.16
CA THR A 268 -27.10 -12.77 4.62
C THR A 268 -27.50 -14.01 5.42
N THR A 269 -27.04 -15.19 5.02
CA THR A 269 -27.28 -16.45 5.74
C THR A 269 -26.71 -16.39 7.16
N VAL A 270 -25.44 -16.00 7.28
CA VAL A 270 -24.76 -15.88 8.59
C VAL A 270 -25.38 -14.76 9.45
N ALA A 271 -25.70 -13.62 8.84
CA ALA A 271 -26.31 -12.50 9.55
C ALA A 271 -27.69 -12.87 10.13
N ASN A 272 -28.50 -13.61 9.36
CA ASN A 272 -29.79 -14.11 9.82
C ASN A 272 -29.64 -15.15 10.94
N MET A 273 -28.67 -16.05 10.86
CA MET A 273 -28.39 -17.01 11.94
C MET A 273 -27.98 -16.30 13.25
N LEU A 274 -27.19 -15.23 13.17
CA LEU A 274 -26.87 -14.41 14.34
C LEU A 274 -28.11 -13.67 14.86
N ALA A 275 -29.00 -13.23 13.96
CA ALA A 275 -30.24 -12.57 14.36
C ALA A 275 -31.22 -13.51 15.07
N GLU A 276 -31.30 -14.77 14.67
CA GLU A 276 -32.04 -15.82 15.37
C GLU A 276 -31.56 -16.02 16.82
N LEU A 277 -30.27 -15.72 17.11
CA LEU A 277 -29.68 -15.79 18.44
C LEU A 277 -29.84 -14.50 19.26
N GLY A 278 -30.40 -13.44 18.66
CA GLY A 278 -30.69 -12.17 19.33
C GLY A 278 -29.87 -10.97 18.84
N ALA A 279 -29.04 -11.11 17.80
CA ALA A 279 -28.34 -9.97 17.23
C ALA A 279 -29.26 -9.10 16.35
N HIS A 280 -29.12 -7.78 16.42
CA HIS A 280 -29.86 -6.87 15.53
C HIS A 280 -29.11 -6.62 14.23
N ILE A 281 -29.81 -6.51 13.10
CA ILE A 281 -29.19 -6.26 11.79
C ILE A 281 -29.39 -4.79 11.40
N VAL A 282 -28.29 -4.13 11.08
CA VAL A 282 -28.24 -2.84 10.39
C VAL A 282 -27.61 -3.08 9.02
N ASP A 283 -28.45 -3.16 7.99
CA ASP A 283 -28.05 -3.49 6.63
C ASP A 283 -27.81 -2.22 5.81
N PHE A 284 -26.55 -2.02 5.39
CA PHE A 284 -26.14 -0.83 4.65
C PHE A 284 -26.70 -0.78 3.23
N ASP A 285 -26.92 -1.92 2.57
CA ASP A 285 -27.51 -1.96 1.23
C ASP A 285 -28.98 -1.55 1.29
N LEU A 286 -29.68 -1.93 2.36
CA LEU A 286 -31.06 -1.51 2.64
C LEU A 286 -31.13 -0.01 2.96
N ILE A 287 -30.22 0.49 3.80
CA ILE A 287 -30.16 1.93 4.13
C ILE A 287 -29.83 2.75 2.88
N ALA A 288 -28.87 2.32 2.06
CA ALA A 288 -28.52 2.97 0.79
C ALA A 288 -29.70 3.01 -0.20
N ARG A 289 -30.71 2.13 -0.04
CA ARG A 289 -31.97 2.20 -0.79
C ARG A 289 -32.92 3.23 -0.20
N LYS A 290 -33.15 3.16 1.11
CA LYS A 290 -34.07 4.05 1.81
C LYS A 290 -33.71 5.52 1.69
N VAL A 291 -32.43 5.87 1.77
CA VAL A 291 -31.99 7.29 1.75
C VAL A 291 -32.22 7.99 0.41
N VAL A 292 -32.48 7.24 -0.66
CA VAL A 292 -32.78 7.77 -2.02
C VAL A 292 -34.21 7.46 -2.47
N GLU A 293 -35.10 7.04 -1.56
CA GLU A 293 -36.52 6.84 -1.90
C GLU A 293 -37.25 8.17 -2.19
N PRO A 294 -38.37 8.13 -2.93
CA PRO A 294 -39.20 9.30 -3.17
C PRO A 294 -39.53 10.06 -1.88
N GLY A 295 -39.31 11.37 -1.89
CA GLY A 295 -39.50 12.24 -0.73
C GLY A 295 -38.24 12.50 0.10
N GLN A 296 -37.17 11.70 -0.08
CA GLN A 296 -35.91 11.93 0.63
C GLN A 296 -35.08 13.07 0.01
N PRO A 297 -34.34 13.85 0.83
CA PRO A 297 -33.52 14.94 0.32
C PRO A 297 -32.41 14.49 -0.65
N ALA A 298 -31.84 13.29 -0.46
CA ALA A 298 -30.78 12.79 -1.34
C ALA A 298 -31.27 12.61 -2.77
N LEU A 299 -32.51 12.12 -2.95
CA LEU A 299 -33.08 11.94 -4.29
C LEU A 299 -33.25 13.28 -5.01
N ARG A 300 -33.67 14.33 -4.28
CA ARG A 300 -33.81 15.68 -4.85
C ARG A 300 -32.48 16.22 -5.35
N GLU A 301 -31.43 16.16 -4.53
CA GLU A 301 -30.08 16.61 -4.92
C GLU A 301 -29.51 15.81 -6.09
N ILE A 302 -29.78 14.50 -6.14
CA ILE A 302 -29.41 13.64 -7.27
C ILE A 302 -30.13 14.10 -8.53
N VAL A 303 -31.44 14.35 -8.47
CA VAL A 303 -32.23 14.80 -9.63
C VAL A 303 -31.82 16.21 -10.07
N ASP A 304 -31.53 17.12 -9.15
CA ASP A 304 -31.09 18.47 -9.45
C ASP A 304 -29.74 18.48 -10.19
N TYR A 305 -28.82 17.57 -9.82
CA TYR A 305 -27.50 17.50 -10.44
C TYR A 305 -27.46 16.64 -11.71
N PHE A 306 -28.14 15.49 -11.72
CA PHE A 306 -28.10 14.53 -12.83
C PHE A 306 -29.28 14.64 -13.80
N GLY A 307 -30.30 15.44 -13.48
CA GLY A 307 -31.53 15.59 -14.25
C GLY A 307 -32.54 14.45 -14.03
N THR A 308 -33.78 14.64 -14.47
CA THR A 308 -34.89 13.67 -14.32
C THR A 308 -34.67 12.35 -15.06
N GLN A 309 -33.69 12.28 -15.96
CA GLN A 309 -33.31 11.06 -16.68
C GLN A 309 -32.85 9.90 -15.79
N VAL A 310 -32.47 10.19 -14.53
CA VAL A 310 -32.10 9.18 -13.53
C VAL A 310 -33.29 8.65 -12.73
N LEU A 311 -34.51 9.06 -13.08
CA LEU A 311 -35.74 8.54 -12.49
C LEU A 311 -36.39 7.49 -13.41
N GLN A 312 -37.10 6.56 -12.79
CA GLN A 312 -38.10 5.71 -13.43
C GLN A 312 -39.45 6.46 -13.54
N GLU A 313 -40.38 5.88 -14.28
CA GLU A 313 -41.74 6.45 -14.48
C GLU A 313 -42.52 6.61 -13.17
N ASP A 314 -42.23 5.79 -12.16
CA ASP A 314 -42.83 5.83 -10.82
C ASP A 314 -42.16 6.86 -9.87
N GLY A 315 -41.18 7.62 -10.37
CA GLY A 315 -40.42 8.61 -9.59
C GLY A 315 -39.34 8.02 -8.68
N THR A 316 -39.08 6.70 -8.75
CA THR A 316 -37.96 6.06 -8.06
C THR A 316 -36.65 6.22 -8.84
N LEU A 317 -35.52 6.01 -8.17
CA LEU A 317 -34.20 6.14 -8.79
C LEU A 317 -33.88 4.97 -9.75
N ASP A 318 -33.60 5.28 -11.02
CA ASP A 318 -33.04 4.33 -12.00
C ASP A 318 -31.55 4.12 -11.73
N ARG A 319 -31.26 3.13 -10.88
CA ARG A 319 -29.89 2.76 -10.48
C ARG A 319 -29.03 2.33 -11.64
N LYS A 320 -29.60 1.72 -12.67
CA LYS A 320 -28.84 1.21 -13.82
C LYS A 320 -28.33 2.38 -14.65
N LYS A 321 -29.22 3.32 -15.01
CA LYS A 321 -28.83 4.55 -15.71
C LYS A 321 -27.84 5.38 -14.90
N LEU A 322 -28.12 5.58 -13.61
CA LEU A 322 -27.22 6.35 -12.76
C LEU A 322 -25.83 5.70 -12.67
N SER A 323 -25.77 4.37 -12.52
CA SER A 323 -24.51 3.62 -12.50
C SER A 323 -23.73 3.79 -13.80
N GLU A 324 -24.38 3.74 -14.96
CA GLU A 324 -23.74 3.96 -16.26
C GLU A 324 -23.14 5.38 -16.38
N ILE A 325 -23.82 6.40 -15.85
CA ILE A 325 -23.36 7.78 -15.84
C ILE A 325 -22.12 7.94 -14.94
N VAL A 326 -22.17 7.47 -13.70
CA VAL A 326 -21.07 7.66 -12.73
C VAL A 326 -19.89 6.72 -12.94
N PHE A 327 -20.10 5.59 -13.63
CA PHE A 327 -19.00 4.68 -13.97
C PHE A 327 -18.01 5.30 -14.94
N ARG A 328 -18.48 6.19 -15.83
CA ARG A 328 -17.64 6.83 -16.86
C ARG A 328 -16.96 8.12 -16.38
N ASP A 329 -17.33 8.64 -15.20
CA ASP A 329 -16.93 9.98 -14.74
C ASP A 329 -16.69 9.99 -13.23
N MET A 330 -15.41 10.13 -12.85
CA MET A 330 -14.98 10.13 -11.44
C MET A 330 -15.52 11.32 -10.65
N GLU A 331 -15.63 12.49 -11.26
CA GLU A 331 -16.12 13.70 -10.57
C GLU A 331 -17.61 13.59 -10.29
N LYS A 332 -18.38 13.07 -11.26
CA LYS A 332 -19.80 12.74 -11.05
C LYS A 332 -20.00 11.67 -9.97
N ARG A 333 -19.13 10.66 -9.94
CA ARG A 333 -19.17 9.62 -8.89
C ARG A 333 -18.98 10.23 -7.50
N LYS A 334 -17.94 11.05 -7.30
CA LYS A 334 -17.72 11.75 -6.03
C LYS A 334 -18.90 12.63 -5.64
N LYS A 335 -19.52 13.29 -6.62
CA LYS A 335 -20.68 14.13 -6.36
C LYS A 335 -21.88 13.32 -5.88
N LEU A 336 -22.17 12.19 -6.54
CA LEU A 336 -23.20 11.25 -6.07
C LEU A 336 -22.92 10.75 -4.65
N GLU A 337 -21.67 10.33 -4.40
CA GLU A 337 -21.20 9.87 -3.08
C GLU A 337 -21.42 10.96 -2.02
N SER A 338 -21.16 12.24 -2.34
CA SER A 338 -21.36 13.38 -1.42
C SER A 338 -22.83 13.61 -1.02
N PHE A 339 -23.79 13.24 -1.88
CA PHE A 339 -25.22 13.36 -1.57
C PHE A 339 -25.72 12.21 -0.70
N ILE A 340 -25.13 11.02 -0.84
CA ILE A 340 -25.61 9.79 -0.20
C ILE A 340 -24.93 9.55 1.16
N HIS A 341 -23.60 9.65 1.22
CA HIS A 341 -22.84 9.21 2.40
C HIS A 341 -23.22 9.89 3.72
N PRO A 342 -23.40 11.23 3.80
CA PRO A 342 -23.79 11.87 5.05
C PRO A 342 -25.13 11.35 5.59
N ARG A 343 -26.09 11.11 4.70
CA ARG A 343 -27.44 10.63 5.05
C ARG A 343 -27.45 9.16 5.44
N MET A 344 -26.64 8.34 4.76
CA MET A 344 -26.41 6.97 5.19
C MET A 344 -25.81 6.92 6.60
N GLY A 345 -24.79 7.74 6.88
CA GLY A 345 -24.16 7.80 8.20
C GLY A 345 -25.15 8.20 9.29
N GLN A 346 -25.97 9.23 9.04
CA GLN A 346 -27.03 9.66 9.97
C GLN A 346 -28.07 8.56 10.23
N GLU A 347 -28.53 7.86 9.20
CA GLU A 347 -29.52 6.80 9.36
C GLU A 347 -28.96 5.56 10.07
N VAL A 348 -27.70 5.20 9.79
CA VAL A 348 -26.99 4.14 10.53
C VAL A 348 -26.88 4.52 12.00
N LEU A 349 -26.41 5.73 12.31
CA LEU A 349 -26.28 6.21 13.69
C LEU A 349 -27.64 6.22 14.41
N ARG A 350 -28.71 6.66 13.72
CA ARG A 350 -30.08 6.67 14.26
C ARG A 350 -30.54 5.27 14.62
N GLN A 351 -30.42 4.30 13.70
CA GLN A 351 -30.84 2.91 13.96
C GLN A 351 -30.03 2.26 15.07
N VAL A 352 -28.71 2.45 15.06
CA VAL A 352 -27.82 1.91 16.11
C VAL A 352 -28.19 2.47 17.48
N ASN A 353 -28.41 3.78 17.60
CA ASN A 353 -28.81 4.40 18.87
C ASN A 353 -30.22 4.01 19.31
N GLU A 354 -31.16 3.83 18.39
CA GLU A 354 -32.52 3.36 18.72
C GLU A 354 -32.50 1.94 19.28
N LEU A 355 -31.69 1.05 18.69
CA LEU A 355 -31.51 -0.31 19.16
C LEU A 355 -30.83 -0.34 20.52
N ALA A 356 -29.73 0.41 20.67
CA ALA A 356 -29.00 0.48 21.94
C ALA A 356 -29.82 1.15 23.07
N GLY A 357 -30.70 2.09 22.74
CA GLY A 357 -31.62 2.69 23.70
C GLY A 357 -32.68 1.72 24.23
N LYS A 358 -33.05 0.71 23.43
CA LYS A 358 -33.98 -0.37 23.81
C LYS A 358 -33.26 -1.49 24.57
N ASP A 359 -32.05 -1.83 24.14
CA ASP A 359 -31.19 -2.83 24.77
C ASP A 359 -29.74 -2.30 24.85
N PRO A 360 -29.31 -1.81 26.03
CA PRO A 360 -27.94 -1.33 26.24
C PRO A 360 -26.85 -2.41 26.10
N GLU A 361 -27.24 -3.69 25.99
CA GLU A 361 -26.35 -4.84 25.75
C GLU A 361 -26.56 -5.47 24.36
N ALA A 362 -27.18 -4.73 23.45
CA ALA A 362 -27.45 -5.18 22.09
C ALA A 362 -26.16 -5.55 21.34
N VAL A 363 -26.16 -6.71 20.68
CA VAL A 363 -25.18 -7.02 19.63
C VAL A 363 -25.77 -6.57 18.31
N ILE A 364 -25.13 -5.61 17.65
CA ILE A 364 -25.62 -4.99 16.42
C ILE A 364 -24.67 -5.32 15.27
N GLN A 365 -25.20 -5.97 14.25
CA GLN A 365 -24.50 -6.38 13.04
C GLN A 365 -24.57 -5.27 11.99
N MET A 366 -23.43 -4.68 11.66
CA MET A 366 -23.30 -3.75 10.55
C MET A 366 -22.93 -4.53 9.29
N VAL A 367 -23.93 -4.89 8.47
CA VAL A 367 -23.72 -5.74 7.30
C VAL A 367 -23.33 -4.87 6.11
N VAL A 368 -22.06 -4.99 5.67
CA VAL A 368 -21.50 -4.18 4.56
C VAL A 368 -20.63 -5.05 3.65
N PRO A 369 -21.03 -5.30 2.38
CA PRO A 369 -20.23 -6.09 1.45
C PRO A 369 -18.84 -5.50 1.15
N LEU A 370 -18.76 -4.17 1.08
CA LEU A 370 -17.55 -3.41 0.74
C LEU A 370 -16.89 -2.78 1.99
N MET A 371 -17.07 -3.39 3.17
CA MET A 371 -16.64 -2.78 4.43
C MET A 371 -15.16 -2.37 4.41
N ILE A 372 -14.29 -3.27 3.96
CA ILE A 372 -12.83 -3.08 3.97
C ILE A 372 -12.41 -2.14 2.85
N GLU A 373 -13.02 -2.26 1.68
CA GLU A 373 -12.78 -1.42 0.51
C GLU A 373 -13.13 0.05 0.77
N LEU A 374 -14.20 0.29 1.54
CA LEU A 374 -14.64 1.61 1.98
C LEU A 374 -13.94 2.07 3.28
N ASN A 375 -13.01 1.28 3.81
CA ASN A 375 -12.34 1.50 5.09
C ASN A 375 -13.32 1.76 6.25
N LEU A 376 -14.45 1.07 6.33
CA LEU A 376 -15.47 1.27 7.38
C LEU A 376 -15.26 0.38 8.61
N GLN A 377 -14.32 -0.56 8.57
CA GLN A 377 -14.08 -1.53 9.66
C GLN A 377 -13.73 -0.88 10.99
N TYR A 378 -13.09 0.31 10.99
CA TYR A 378 -12.76 1.03 12.23
C TYR A 378 -14.00 1.45 13.02
N GLN A 379 -15.17 1.55 12.37
CA GLN A 379 -16.44 1.91 13.03
C GLN A 379 -16.95 0.81 13.98
N CYS A 380 -16.59 -0.44 13.70
CA CYS A 380 -17.04 -1.61 14.47
C CYS A 380 -16.06 -1.96 15.59
N HIS A 381 -16.54 -2.62 16.65
CA HIS A 381 -15.67 -3.14 17.71
C HIS A 381 -14.95 -4.42 17.28
N LYS A 382 -15.63 -5.23 16.47
CA LYS A 382 -15.14 -6.50 15.93
C LYS A 382 -15.55 -6.65 14.48
N LEU A 383 -14.71 -7.30 13.68
CA LEU A 383 -14.99 -7.62 12.28
C LEU A 383 -15.15 -9.12 12.08
N LEU A 384 -16.31 -9.53 11.54
CA LEU A 384 -16.62 -10.86 11.06
C LEU A 384 -16.50 -10.91 9.53
N VAL A 385 -15.65 -11.80 9.02
CA VAL A 385 -15.57 -12.14 7.59
C VAL A 385 -16.24 -13.48 7.32
N VAL A 386 -17.28 -13.47 6.49
CA VAL A 386 -17.90 -14.68 5.96
C VAL A 386 -17.12 -15.14 4.74
N TYR A 387 -16.37 -16.23 4.91
CA TYR A 387 -15.41 -16.76 3.96
C TYR A 387 -15.99 -17.93 3.17
N VAL A 388 -15.77 -17.90 1.87
CA VAL A 388 -15.79 -19.07 0.98
C VAL A 388 -14.67 -18.89 -0.06
N PRO A 389 -14.07 -19.97 -0.58
CA PRO A 389 -13.05 -19.87 -1.63
C PRO A 389 -13.57 -19.16 -2.88
N GLN A 390 -12.70 -18.44 -3.59
CA GLN A 390 -13.08 -17.67 -4.79
C GLN A 390 -13.84 -18.51 -5.85
N GLU A 391 -13.45 -19.75 -6.07
CA GLU A 391 -14.14 -20.64 -7.02
C GLU A 391 -15.59 -20.96 -6.59
N VAL A 392 -15.84 -21.09 -5.28
CA VAL A 392 -17.20 -21.26 -4.74
C VAL A 392 -18.01 -19.97 -4.90
N GLN A 393 -17.38 -18.80 -4.76
CA GLN A 393 -18.04 -17.52 -5.04
C GLN A 393 -18.47 -17.43 -6.50
N LEU A 394 -17.59 -17.80 -7.43
CA LEU A 394 -17.88 -17.83 -8.87
C LEU A 394 -19.06 -18.74 -9.16
N GLN A 395 -19.02 -19.99 -8.69
CA GLN A 395 -20.09 -20.96 -8.93
C GLN A 395 -21.43 -20.45 -8.42
N ARG A 396 -21.50 -20.02 -7.15
CA ARG A 396 -22.74 -19.52 -6.55
C ARG A 396 -23.27 -18.27 -7.24
N LEU A 397 -22.37 -17.37 -7.67
CA LEU A 397 -22.75 -16.15 -8.37
C LEU A 397 -23.33 -16.46 -9.76
N MET A 398 -22.71 -17.36 -10.50
CA MET A 398 -23.20 -17.82 -11.81
C MET A 398 -24.57 -18.49 -11.69
N GLU A 399 -24.76 -19.37 -10.71
CA GLU A 399 -26.04 -20.05 -10.47
C GLU A 399 -27.16 -19.08 -10.05
N ARG A 400 -26.85 -18.15 -9.14
CA ARG A 400 -27.83 -17.19 -8.60
C ARG A 400 -28.27 -16.17 -9.64
N ASP A 401 -27.31 -15.56 -10.35
CA ASP A 401 -27.58 -14.42 -11.24
C ASP A 401 -27.73 -14.85 -12.71
N LYS A 402 -27.54 -16.14 -13.02
CA LYS A 402 -27.60 -16.71 -14.38
C LYS A 402 -26.67 -15.98 -15.36
N ILE A 403 -25.44 -15.71 -14.92
CA ILE A 403 -24.42 -14.97 -15.69
C ILE A 403 -23.25 -15.87 -16.09
N THR A 404 -22.49 -15.43 -17.09
CA THR A 404 -21.27 -16.13 -17.54
C THR A 404 -20.14 -16.04 -16.52
N ARG A 405 -19.17 -16.96 -16.60
CA ARG A 405 -17.97 -16.96 -15.74
C ARG A 405 -17.19 -15.64 -15.85
N ASP A 406 -17.08 -15.08 -17.06
CA ASP A 406 -16.36 -13.82 -17.28
C ASP A 406 -17.06 -12.63 -16.62
N GLN A 407 -18.39 -12.57 -16.70
CA GLN A 407 -19.19 -11.55 -15.99
C GLN A 407 -19.04 -11.69 -14.47
N ALA A 408 -19.12 -12.91 -13.95
CA ALA A 408 -18.93 -13.19 -12.52
C ALA A 408 -17.52 -12.79 -12.04
N MET A 409 -16.48 -13.07 -12.83
CA MET A 409 -15.10 -12.71 -12.53
C MET A 409 -14.90 -11.19 -12.54
N ALA A 410 -15.53 -10.47 -13.48
CA ALA A 410 -15.49 -9.00 -13.52
C ALA A 410 -16.10 -8.38 -12.26
N MET A 411 -17.21 -8.95 -11.75
CA MET A 411 -17.83 -8.51 -10.50
C MET A 411 -16.96 -8.80 -9.28
N LEU A 412 -16.30 -9.97 -9.22
CA LEU A 412 -15.36 -10.30 -8.14
C LEU A 412 -14.14 -9.37 -8.14
N LYS A 413 -13.58 -9.03 -9.30
CA LYS A 413 -12.45 -8.10 -9.44
C LYS A 413 -12.75 -6.67 -8.97
N ALA A 414 -14.03 -6.30 -8.86
CA ALA A 414 -14.43 -5.02 -8.30
C ALA A 414 -14.35 -4.96 -6.76
N GLN A 415 -14.15 -6.11 -6.10
CA GLN A 415 -14.00 -6.24 -4.65
C GLN A 415 -12.56 -6.62 -4.29
N LEU A 416 -12.18 -6.39 -3.03
CA LEU A 416 -10.93 -6.94 -2.51
C LEU A 416 -11.02 -8.48 -2.53
N PRO A 417 -9.97 -9.20 -2.98
CA PRO A 417 -9.95 -10.66 -2.93
C PRO A 417 -10.31 -11.20 -1.55
N ILE A 418 -11.10 -12.27 -1.49
CA ILE A 418 -11.64 -12.78 -0.21
C ILE A 418 -10.53 -13.24 0.73
N GLU A 419 -9.42 -13.74 0.18
CA GLU A 419 -8.22 -14.12 0.91
C GLU A 419 -7.54 -12.90 1.56
N GLU A 420 -7.49 -11.76 0.87
CA GLU A 420 -6.95 -10.52 1.42
C GLU A 420 -7.84 -9.95 2.54
N LYS A 421 -9.16 -10.19 2.49
CA LYS A 421 -10.10 -9.77 3.55
C LYS A 421 -9.84 -10.46 4.89
N LEU A 422 -9.27 -11.66 4.89
CA LEU A 422 -8.97 -12.41 6.12
C LEU A 422 -7.98 -11.67 7.04
N GLY A 423 -7.05 -10.89 6.47
CA GLY A 423 -6.09 -10.11 7.24
C GLY A 423 -6.69 -9.01 8.12
N TYR A 424 -7.96 -8.65 7.90
CA TYR A 424 -8.69 -7.64 8.68
C TYR A 424 -9.62 -8.24 9.73
N ALA A 425 -9.85 -9.56 9.69
CA ALA A 425 -10.91 -10.21 10.45
C ALA A 425 -10.52 -10.46 11.91
N ASP A 426 -11.38 -10.12 12.86
CA ASP A 426 -11.32 -10.66 14.23
C ASP A 426 -11.89 -12.08 14.26
N PHE A 427 -12.93 -12.33 13.47
CA PHE A 427 -13.63 -13.60 13.38
C PHE A 427 -13.85 -14.01 11.93
N VAL A 428 -13.76 -15.31 11.66
CA VAL A 428 -14.01 -15.88 10.33
C VAL A 428 -15.05 -16.98 10.46
N ILE A 429 -16.09 -16.92 9.63
CA ILE A 429 -17.05 -18.01 9.48
C ILE A 429 -16.90 -18.60 8.08
N ARG A 430 -16.63 -19.89 8.03
CA ARG A 430 -16.56 -20.67 6.80
C ARG A 430 -17.95 -21.13 6.38
N ASN A 431 -18.34 -20.79 5.16
CA ASN A 431 -19.65 -21.10 4.59
C ASN A 431 -19.54 -21.90 3.28
N ASP A 432 -18.44 -22.62 3.11
CA ASP A 432 -18.13 -23.52 2.00
C ASP A 432 -18.54 -24.98 2.27
N GLY A 433 -18.90 -25.32 3.51
CA GLY A 433 -19.40 -26.63 3.93
C GLY A 433 -20.92 -26.71 4.14
N PRO A 434 -21.41 -27.80 4.78
CA PRO A 434 -22.82 -27.96 5.15
C PRO A 434 -23.31 -26.84 6.08
N LEU A 435 -24.59 -26.45 5.92
CA LEU A 435 -25.20 -25.36 6.68
C LEU A 435 -25.15 -25.56 8.21
N GLU A 436 -25.20 -26.81 8.67
CA GLU A 436 -25.09 -27.15 10.10
C GLU A 436 -23.72 -26.82 10.70
N GLU A 437 -22.64 -26.95 9.92
CA GLU A 437 -21.30 -26.57 10.37
C GLU A 437 -21.19 -25.05 10.49
N THR A 438 -21.79 -24.30 9.55
CA THR A 438 -21.89 -22.85 9.65
C THR A 438 -22.73 -22.43 10.86
N ARG A 439 -23.85 -23.10 11.12
CA ARG A 439 -24.66 -22.86 12.34
C ARG A 439 -23.87 -23.10 13.62
N LYS A 440 -23.04 -24.14 13.66
CA LYS A 440 -22.17 -24.42 14.81
C LYS A 440 -21.16 -23.28 15.02
N GLN A 441 -20.47 -22.85 13.97
CA GLN A 441 -19.54 -21.72 14.03
C GLN A 441 -20.23 -20.41 14.48
N VAL A 442 -21.46 -20.15 14.02
CA VAL A 442 -22.26 -19.00 14.44
C VAL A 442 -22.58 -19.05 15.94
N ARG A 443 -22.97 -20.22 16.47
CA ARG A 443 -23.24 -20.38 17.91
C ARG A 443 -22.00 -20.16 18.75
N GLU A 444 -20.85 -20.67 18.32
CA GLU A 444 -19.56 -20.46 18.99
C GLU A 444 -19.15 -18.98 18.96
N LEU A 445 -19.34 -18.30 17.81
CA LEU A 445 -19.12 -16.86 17.70
C LEU A 445 -20.04 -16.09 18.66
N TRP A 446 -21.33 -16.43 18.70
CA TRP A 446 -22.29 -15.76 19.58
C TRP A 446 -21.87 -15.83 21.05
N ALA A 447 -21.47 -17.01 21.53
CA ALA A 447 -20.96 -17.17 22.89
C ALA A 447 -19.76 -16.25 23.16
N ARG A 448 -18.79 -16.20 22.24
CA ARG A 448 -17.62 -15.31 22.35
C ARG A 448 -17.99 -13.83 22.35
N LEU A 449 -18.96 -13.41 21.53
CA LEU A 449 -19.43 -12.02 21.51
C LEU A 449 -20.07 -11.63 22.85
N LYS A 450 -20.84 -12.52 23.47
CA LYS A 450 -21.42 -12.30 24.82
C LYS A 450 -20.34 -12.27 25.90
N GLU A 451 -19.31 -13.11 25.81
CA GLU A 451 -18.15 -13.05 26.72
C GLU A 451 -17.38 -11.73 26.60
N ILE A 452 -17.16 -11.22 25.38
CA ILE A 452 -16.51 -9.93 25.16
C ILE A 452 -17.33 -8.79 25.78
N GLN A 453 -18.66 -8.82 25.63
CA GLN A 453 -19.55 -7.86 26.29
C GLN A 453 -19.47 -7.93 27.82
N SER A 454 -19.31 -9.12 28.40
CA SER A 454 -19.24 -9.28 29.85
C SER A 454 -17.90 -8.83 30.44
N HIS A 455 -16.78 -9.05 29.75
CA HIS A 455 -15.45 -8.66 30.24
C HIS A 455 -15.22 -7.14 30.14
N GLY A 456 -15.81 -6.45 29.17
CA GLY A 456 -15.78 -4.98 29.09
C GLY A 456 -16.45 -4.27 30.28
N LYS A 457 -17.23 -4.98 31.11
CA LYS A 457 -17.78 -4.48 32.39
C LYS A 457 -16.80 -4.53 33.55
N ALA A 458 -15.77 -5.38 33.51
CA ALA A 458 -14.86 -5.60 34.63
C ALA A 458 -13.65 -4.63 34.63
N GLU A 459 -13.39 -3.98 33.49
CA GLU A 459 -12.30 -3.01 33.30
C GLU A 459 -12.77 -1.53 33.35
N LYS A 460 -14.08 -1.28 33.42
CA LYS A 460 -14.68 0.04 33.73
C LYS A 460 -15.07 0.08 35.20
#